data_AF-A0A947JLZ2-F1
#
_entry.id   AF-A0A947JLZ2-F1
#
_cell.length_a   1.000
_cell.length_b   1.000
_cell.length_c   1.000
_cell.angle_alpha   90.00
_cell.angle_beta   90.00
_cell.angle_gamma   90.00
#
_symmetry.space_group_name_H-M   'P 1'
#
loop_
_entity.id
_entity.type
_entity.pdbx_description
1 polymer ?
#
loop_
_entity_poly.entity_id
_entity_poly.type
_entity_poly.pdbx_seq_one_letter_code
_entity_poly.pdbx_strand_id
1 'polypeptide(L)' 'MKKYYVYILASKKNGTLYIGVTNNILRRIHEHKNNVIGGFTRKYKV' A
#
# COMPACT_ATOMS: atom_id res chain seq x y z
N MET A 1 7.42 11.59 -19.69
CA MET A 1 6.34 11.84 -18.69
C MET A 1 6.35 10.71 -17.66
N LYS A 2 6.35 10.99 -16.35
CA LYS A 2 6.27 9.95 -15.31
C LYS A 2 4.80 9.59 -15.05
N LYS A 3 4.45 8.29 -15.05
CA LYS A 3 3.10 7.80 -14.69
C LYS A 3 2.99 7.64 -13.18
N TYR A 4 1.85 8.01 -12.62
CA TYR A 4 1.51 7.83 -11.21
C TYR A 4 0.16 7.15 -11.09
N TYR A 5 -0.02 6.43 -9.99
CA TYR A 5 -1.20 5.64 -9.68
C TYR A 5 -1.68 5.99 -8.28
N VAL A 6 -2.99 6.21 -8.15
CA VAL A 6 -3.70 6.21 -6.87
C VAL A 6 -4.29 4.81 -6.70
N TYR A 7 -4.13 4.22 -5.51
CA TYR A 7 -4.57 2.86 -5.24
C TYR A 7 -5.19 2.73 -3.83
N ILE A 8 -5.98 1.68 -3.65
CA ILE A 8 -6.61 1.31 -2.37
C ILE A 8 -6.16 -0.11 -2.00
N LEU A 9 -5.71 -0.30 -0.76
CA LEU A 9 -5.47 -1.61 -0.15
C LEU A 9 -6.53 -1.90 0.91
N ALA A 10 -6.85 -3.18 1.08
CA ALA A 10 -7.79 -3.65 2.09
C ALA A 10 -7.14 -4.80 2.87
N SER A 11 -7.13 -4.67 4.21
CA SER A 11 -6.59 -5.72 5.09
C SER A 11 -7.35 -7.04 4.99
N LYS A 12 -8.69 -6.96 4.85
CA LYS A 12 -9.62 -8.08 4.68
C LYS A 12 -10.96 -7.56 4.15
N LYS A 13 -11.88 -8.46 3.82
CA LYS A 13 -13.28 -8.10 3.49
C LYS A 13 -13.88 -7.24 4.61
N ASN A 14 -14.39 -6.07 4.26
CA ASN A 14 -14.93 -5.05 5.18
C ASN A 14 -13.94 -4.60 6.29
N GLY A 15 -12.63 -4.76 6.04
CA GLY A 15 -11.57 -4.32 6.95
C GLY A 15 -11.12 -2.88 6.69
N THR A 16 -10.02 -2.50 7.35
CA THR A 16 -9.37 -1.20 7.16
C THR A 16 -8.89 -1.03 5.73
N LEU A 17 -9.16 0.16 5.17
CA LEU A 17 -8.68 0.58 3.86
C LEU A 17 -7.49 1.54 4.01
N TYR A 18 -6.53 1.43 3.12
CA TYR A 18 -5.41 2.37 2.98
C TYR A 18 -5.39 2.92 1.56
N ILE A 19 -5.30 4.25 1.44
CA ILE A 19 -5.21 4.95 0.16
C ILE A 19 -3.79 5.48 0.00
N GLY A 20 -3.18 5.24 -1.16
CA GLY A 20 -1.81 5.66 -1.42
C GLY A 20 -1.56 6.07 -2.87
N VAL A 21 -0.39 6.69 -3.09
CA VAL A 21 0.10 7.09 -4.41
C VAL A 21 1.50 6.53 -4.66
N THR A 22 1.77 6.12 -5.91
CA THR A 22 3.10 5.63 -6.33
C THR A 22 3.30 5.80 -7.84
N ASN A 23 4.54 5.90 -8.28
CA ASN A 23 4.92 5.77 -9.70
C ASN A 23 5.28 4.32 -10.10
N ASN A 24 5.33 3.40 -9.12
CA ASN A 24 5.61 1.98 -9.34
C ASN A 24 4.78 1.15 -8.35
N ILE A 25 3.73 0.49 -8.87
CA ILE A 25 2.80 -0.29 -8.04
C ILE A 25 3.42 -1.58 -7.51
N LEU A 26 4.20 -2.30 -8.34
CA LEU A 26 4.81 -3.58 -7.97
C LEU A 26 5.77 -3.43 -6.79
N ARG A 27 6.67 -2.43 -6.87
CA ARG A 27 7.59 -2.11 -5.78
C ARG A 27 6.82 -1.78 -4.49
N ARG A 28 5.80 -0.93 -4.59
CA ARG A 28 5.04 -0.46 -3.43
C ARG A 28 4.27 -1.59 -2.74
N ILE A 29 3.68 -2.51 -3.51
CA ILE A 29 3.02 -3.69 -2.95
C ILE A 29 4.01 -4.61 -2.25
N HIS A 30 5.21 -4.80 -2.82
CA HIS A 30 6.26 -5.60 -2.19
C HIS A 30 6.71 -5.00 -0.84
N GLU A 31 6.90 -3.68 -0.79
CA GLU A 31 7.28 -2.96 0.44
C GLU A 31 6.24 -3.15 1.56
N HIS A 32 4.94 -3.04 1.23
CA HIS A 32 3.86 -3.25 2.20
C HIS A 32 3.77 -4.70 2.68
N LYS A 33 3.82 -5.68 1.76
CA LYS A 33 3.76 -7.12 2.11
C LYS A 33 4.91 -7.57 3.01
N ASN A 34 6.10 -7.02 2.80
CA ASN A 34 7.30 -7.38 3.55
C ASN A 34 7.59 -6.44 4.72
N ASN A 35 6.67 -5.51 5.04
CA ASN A 35 6.82 -4.54 6.13
C ASN A 35 8.13 -3.73 6.07
N VAL A 36 8.65 -3.50 4.85
CA VAL A 36 9.95 -2.87 4.60
C VAL A 36 9.97 -1.43 5.13
N ILE A 37 8.83 -0.74 5.01
CA ILE A 37 8.66 0.63 5.46
C ILE A 37 7.76 0.64 6.69
N GLY A 38 8.20 1.33 7.74
CA GLY A 38 7.38 1.60 8.92
C GLY A 38 6.21 2.54 8.60
N GLY A 39 5.05 2.34 9.21
CA GLY A 39 3.90 3.21 9.00
C GLY A 39 2.57 2.53 9.23
N PHE A 40 1.51 3.16 8.73
CA PHE A 40 0.12 2.72 8.91
C PHE A 40 -0.10 1.28 8.42
N THR A 41 0.34 0.95 7.20
CA THR A 41 0.16 -0.40 6.61
C THR A 41 0.83 -1.48 7.46
N ARG A 42 2.04 -1.25 7.97
CA ARG A 42 2.72 -2.15 8.92
C ARG A 42 2.00 -2.26 10.27
N LYS A 43 1.56 -1.14 10.85
CA LYS A 43 0.91 -1.11 12.17
C LYS A 43 -0.45 -1.82 12.16
N TYR A 44 -1.22 -1.63 11.10
CA TYR A 44 -2.60 -2.14 11.00
C TYR A 44 -2.74 -3.36 10.08
N LYS A 45 -1.64 -3.85 9.50
CA LYS A 45 -1.60 -4.99 8.57
C LYS A 45 -2.59 -4.81 7.40
N VAL A 46 -2.50 -3.66 6.74
CA VAL A 46 -3.29 -3.29 5.55
C VAL A 46 -2.46 -3.42 4.29
#